data_AF-A0ABD0RIE8-F1
#
_entry.id   AF-A0ABD0RIE8-F1
#
_cell.length_a   1.000
_cell.length_b   1.000
_cell.length_c   1.000
_cell.angle_alpha   90.00
_cell.angle_beta   90.00
_cell.angle_gamma   90.00
#
_symmetry.space_group_name_H-M   'P 1'
#
loop_
_entity.id
_entity.type
_entity.pdbx_description
1 polymer ?
#
loop_
_entity_poly.entity_id
_entity_poly.type
_entity_poly.pdbx_seq_one_letter_code
_entity_poly.pdbx_strand_id
1 'polypeptide(L)' 'VVSCLLLFLEEEDALWMMCALIEDLLPPSYFSSTLLGVQTDQRVLRQLIVQYLPSLDQLLQEHDI' A
#
# COMPACT_ATOMS: atom_id res chain seq x y z
N VAL A 1 2.55 -11.62 -0.36
CA VAL A 1 2.37 -11.36 -1.81
C VAL A 1 2.97 -12.47 -2.63
N VAL A 2 4.30 -12.67 -2.63
CA VAL A 2 4.96 -13.75 -3.40
C VAL A 2 4.38 -15.14 -3.12
N SER A 3 4.19 -15.52 -1.85
CA SER A 3 3.57 -16.81 -1.51
C SER A 3 2.14 -16.96 -2.06
N CYS A 4 1.39 -15.86 -2.22
CA CYS A 4 0.07 -15.91 -2.83
C CYS A 4 0.18 -16.06 -4.35
N LEU A 5 1.15 -15.40 -4.99
CA LEU A 5 1.42 -15.56 -6.43
C LEU A 5 1.79 -17.00 -6.76
N LEU A 6 2.62 -17.63 -5.93
CA LEU A 6 3.04 -19.03 -6.07
C LEU A 6 1.90 -20.06 -5.94
N LEU A 7 0.72 -19.66 -5.43
CA LEU A 7 -0.45 -20.55 -5.47
C LEU A 7 -1.03 -20.70 -6.88
N PHE A 8 -0.68 -19.80 -7.81
CA PHE A 8 -1.28 -19.70 -9.14
C PHE A 8 -0.27 -19.70 -10.28
N LEU A 9 0.99 -19.33 -10.01
CA LEU A 9 2.06 -19.17 -10.98
C LEU A 9 3.23 -20.10 -10.67
N GLU A 10 3.99 -20.47 -11.69
CA GLU A 10 5.31 -21.08 -11.49
C GLU A 10 6.27 -20.09 -10.82
N GLU A 11 7.37 -20.59 -10.25
CA GLU A 11 8.32 -19.77 -9.48
C GLU A 11 8.88 -18.60 -10.29
N GLU A 12 9.28 -18.86 -11.55
CA GLU A 12 9.83 -17.84 -12.44
C GLU A 12 8.79 -16.76 -12.76
N ASP A 13 7.56 -17.14 -13.09
CA ASP A 13 6.48 -16.19 -13.36
C ASP A 13 6.13 -15.37 -12.12
N ALA A 14 6.13 -15.98 -10.93
CA ALA A 14 5.88 -15.27 -9.67
C ALA A 14 7.00 -14.26 -9.35
N LEU A 15 8.26 -14.58 -9.68
CA LEU A 15 9.39 -13.66 -9.55
C LEU A 15 9.19 -12.44 -10.46
N TRP A 16 8.96 -12.66 -11.75
CA TRP A 16 8.80 -11.58 -12.72
C TRP A 16 7.55 -10.74 -12.44
N MET A 17 6.45 -11.36 -12.01
CA MET A 17 5.26 -10.65 -11.56
C MET A 17 5.56 -9.77 -10.34
N MET A 18 6.38 -10.23 -9.40
CA MET A 18 6.77 -9.41 -8.26
C MET A 18 7.64 -8.22 -8.68
N CYS A 19 8.58 -8.40 -9.61
CA CYS A 19 9.36 -7.30 -10.16
C CYS A 19 8.45 -6.24 -10.79
N ALA A 20 7.52 -6.63 -11.66
CA ALA A 20 6.58 -5.71 -12.28
C ALA A 20 5.70 -4.97 -11.25
N LEU A 21 5.27 -5.64 -10.18
CA LEU A 21 4.53 -4.98 -9.10
C LEU A 21 5.34 -3.88 -8.42
N ILE A 22 6.62 -4.13 -8.13
CA ILE A 22 7.48 -3.15 -7.45
C ILE A 22 7.90 -2.01 -8.37
N GLU A 23 8.26 -2.33 -9.61
CA GLU A 23 8.95 -1.41 -10.50
C GLU A 23 7.99 -0.62 -11.39
N ASP A 24 6.89 -1.24 -11.81
CA ASP A 24 5.96 -0.65 -12.78
C ASP A 24 4.63 -0.22 -12.17
N LEU A 25 4.10 -0.96 -11.19
CA LEU A 25 2.77 -0.68 -10.63
C LEU A 25 2.82 0.24 -9.41
N LEU A 26 3.74 -0.01 -8.47
CA LEU A 26 3.81 0.77 -7.24
C LEU A 26 4.41 2.16 -7.49
N PRO A 27 3.98 3.19 -6.73
CA PRO A 27 4.56 4.51 -6.82
C PRO A 27 6.08 4.48 -6.56
N PRO A 28 6.84 5.44 -7.12
CA PRO A 28 8.24 5.60 -6.79
C PRO A 28 8.47 5.71 -5.28
N SER A 29 9.59 5.17 -4.81
CA SER A 29 9.99 5.25 -3.39
C SER A 29 9.01 4.59 -2.42
N TYR A 30 8.21 3.62 -2.87
CA TYR A 30 7.36 2.82 -1.99
C TYR A 30 8.18 1.95 -1.02
N PHE A 31 9.26 1.33 -1.50
CA PHE A 31 10.19 0.54 -0.68
C PHE A 31 11.56 1.22 -0.48
N SER A 32 11.62 2.56 -0.58
CA SER A 32 12.85 3.29 -0.24
C SER A 32 13.07 3.32 1.28
N SER A 33 14.29 3.65 1.72
CA SER A 33 14.59 3.84 3.15
C SER A 33 13.72 4.91 3.82
N THR A 34 13.24 5.89 3.03
CA THR A 34 12.35 6.96 3.50
C THR A 34 10.88 6.61 3.39
N LEU A 35 10.51 5.56 2.65
CA LEU A 35 9.12 5.12 2.44
C LEU A 35 8.19 6.24 1.97
N LEU A 36 8.69 7.19 1.16
CA LEU A 36 7.91 8.36 0.75
C LEU A 36 6.64 7.99 -0.03
N GLY A 37 6.68 6.93 -0.83
CA GLY A 37 5.50 6.42 -1.53
C GLY A 37 4.41 5.99 -0.53
N VAL A 38 4.80 5.20 0.48
CA VAL A 38 3.89 4.71 1.52
C VAL A 38 3.30 5.87 2.33
N GLN A 39 4.12 6.85 2.72
CA GLN A 39 3.65 8.02 3.45
C GLN A 39 2.62 8.83 2.65
N THR A 40 2.81 8.91 1.33
CA THR A 40 1.88 9.60 0.44
C THR A 40 0.53 8.90 0.44
N ASP A 41 0.52 7.57 0.29
CA ASP A 41 -0.72 6.77 0.30
C ASP A 41 -1.46 6.89 1.65
N GLN A 42 -0.73 6.85 2.76
CA GLN A 42 -1.33 7.06 4.10
C GLN A 42 -2.00 8.44 4.21
N ARG A 43 -1.37 9.49 3.67
CA ARG A 43 -1.93 10.84 3.69
C ARG A 43 -3.19 10.96 2.83
N VAL A 44 -3.18 10.34 1.64
CA VAL A 44 -4.36 10.29 0.77
C VAL A 44 -5.48 9.51 1.45
N LEU A 45 -5.20 8.34 2.04
CA LEU A 45 -6.18 7.58 2.81
C LEU A 45 -6.79 8.41 3.94
N ARG A 46 -5.97 9.13 4.72
CA ARG A 46 -6.49 10.00 5.78
C ARG A 46 -7.42 11.08 5.23
N GLN A 47 -7.08 11.71 4.10
CA GLN A 47 -7.96 12.68 3.45
C GLN A 47 -9.29 12.06 3.03
N LEU A 48 -9.26 10.84 2.47
CA LEU A 48 -10.49 10.12 2.09
C LEU A 48 -11.34 9.78 3.32
N ILE A 49 -10.73 9.37 4.44
CA ILE A 49 -11.46 9.09 5.69
C ILE A 49 -12.14 10.35 6.22
N VAL A 50 -11.42 11.48 6.30
CA VAL A 50 -12.00 12.77 6.72
C VAL A 50 -13.19 13.15 5.83
N GLN A 51 -13.03 12.97 4.52
CA GLN A 51 -14.03 13.43 3.54
C GLN A 51 -15.28 12.53 3.49
N TYR A 52 -15.10 11.21 3.55
CA TYR A 52 -16.16 10.25 3.27
C TYR A 52 -16.65 9.47 4.50
N LEU A 53 -15.85 9.41 5.56
CA LEU A 53 -16.12 8.64 6.79
C LEU A 53 -15.87 9.47 8.06
N PRO A 54 -16.50 10.64 8.24
CA PRO A 54 -16.19 11.57 9.33
C PRO A 54 -16.45 10.98 10.74
N SER A 55 -17.42 10.07 10.89
CA SER A 55 -17.63 9.39 12.17
C SER A 55 -16.49 8.44 12.53
N LEU A 56 -15.89 7.78 11.54
CA LEU A 56 -14.69 6.97 11.74
C LEU A 56 -13.48 7.87 12.03
N ASP A 57 -13.38 8.99 11.32
CA ASP A 57 -12.34 9.99 11.53
C ASP A 57 -12.24 10.45 12.99
N GLN A 58 -13.40 10.76 13.59
CA GLN A 58 -13.54 11.14 14.98
C GLN A 58 -13.11 10.00 15.92
N LEU A 59 -13.58 8.78 15.68
CA LEU A 59 -13.25 7.63 16.52
C LEU A 59 -11.74 7.34 16.52
N LEU A 60 -11.08 7.46 15.37
CA LEU A 60 -9.64 7.29 15.25
C LEU A 60 -8.88 8.36 16.05
N GLN A 61 -9.31 9.63 15.97
CA GLN A 61 -8.71 10.72 16.77
C GLN A 61 -8.90 10.52 18.26
N GLU A 62 -10.08 10.05 18.70
CA GLU A 62 -10.36 9.78 20.13
C GLU A 62 -9.46 8.69 20.73
N HIS A 63 -8.90 7.82 19.89
CA HIS A 63 -8.04 6.70 20.30
C HIS A 63 -6.55 6.90 19.93
N ASP A 64 -6.16 8.09 19.47
CA ASP A 64 -4.80 8.41 19.00
C ASP A 64 -4.28 7.45 17.89
N ILE A 65 -5.15 7.11 16.93
CA ILE A 65 -4.86 6.24 15.76
C ILE A 65 -4.77 7.06 14.47
#